data_AF-A0A7Y5NWS0-F1
#
_entry.id   AF-A0A7Y5NWS0-F1
#
_cell.length_a   1.000
_cell.length_b   1.000
_cell.length_c   1.000
_cell.angle_alpha   90.00
_cell.angle_beta   90.00
_cell.angle_gamma   90.00
#
_symmetry.space_group_name_H-M   'P 1'
#
loop_
_entity.id
_entity.type
_entity.pdbx_description
1 polymer ?
#
loop_
_entity_poly.entity_id
_entity_poly.type
_entity_poly.pdbx_seq_one_letter_code
_entity_poly.pdbx_strand_id
1 'polypeptide(L)'
;MSRPLTTAHVAGVGLVCAVLGYLGASLGHRGEAEQVVPPGSATALSSTASAPPSAPAIIEATAAASTSPAPPDALAAVRAGDLTALKQLELRSPRERTIDEALALEAGYAVRARDAATALVADLEADRTLLEDPSTMLHVYKVAFDARAAPSLLGGMAHIPSPTVADFLYDVATAGDPGASLSILASDLLAGRDVFPRASKGLRIAVDLRAAPDCWKRGEALRRAVDDADERVLPIIALLAETTGCGADKKADCNACLRSPPYDALIEDVRRAAKERPFTPPWRPAKR
;
A
#
# COMPACT_ATOMS: atom_id res chain seq x y z
N MET A 1 -14.12 37.82 -51.33
CA MET A 1 -13.43 38.23 -50.08
C MET A 1 -12.99 36.97 -49.36
N SER A 2 -11.77 36.52 -49.67
CA SER A 2 -11.23 35.24 -49.21
C SER A 2 -10.39 35.46 -47.97
N ARG A 3 -10.72 34.79 -46.86
CA ARG A 3 -9.92 34.83 -45.62
C ARG A 3 -8.84 33.74 -45.67
N PRO A 4 -7.57 34.06 -45.35
CA PRO A 4 -6.52 33.06 -45.28
C PRO A 4 -6.63 32.25 -43.97
N LEU A 5 -6.44 30.93 -44.09
CA LEU A 5 -6.26 30.00 -42.99
C LEU A 5 -4.82 30.10 -42.49
N THR A 6 -4.62 30.65 -41.30
CA THR A 6 -3.35 30.64 -40.59
C THR A 6 -3.22 29.32 -39.82
N THR A 7 -2.40 28.41 -40.33
CA THR A 7 -1.96 27.20 -39.63
C THR A 7 -0.95 27.58 -38.55
N ALA A 8 -1.35 27.52 -37.28
CA ALA A 8 -0.46 27.67 -36.15
C ALA A 8 0.25 26.34 -35.86
N HIS A 9 1.57 26.30 -36.09
CA HIS A 9 2.43 25.21 -35.62
C HIS A 9 2.62 25.32 -34.11
N VAL A 10 2.03 24.39 -33.36
CA VAL A 10 2.32 24.19 -31.93
C VAL A 10 3.61 23.39 -31.82
N ALA A 11 4.71 24.07 -31.51
CA ALA A 11 5.96 23.42 -31.11
C ALA A 11 5.78 22.85 -29.69
N GLY A 12 5.49 21.55 -29.60
CA GLY A 12 5.44 20.82 -28.35
C GLY A 12 6.86 20.64 -27.78
N VAL A 13 7.23 21.51 -26.84
CA VAL A 13 8.41 21.32 -25.99
C VAL A 13 8.14 20.12 -25.09
N GLY A 14 8.78 18.99 -25.40
CA GLY A 14 8.78 17.79 -24.55
C GLY A 14 9.54 18.07 -23.25
N LEU A 15 8.82 18.48 -22.22
CA LEU A 15 9.32 18.55 -20.85
C LEU A 15 9.42 17.10 -20.31
N VAL A 16 10.62 16.54 -20.39
CA VAL A 16 10.98 15.30 -19.70
C VAL A 16 10.98 15.61 -18.20
N CYS A 17 9.92 15.20 -17.50
CA CYS A 17 9.89 15.20 -16.04
C CYS A 17 10.98 14.23 -15.56
N ALA A 18 12.09 14.80 -15.09
CA ALA A 18 13.08 14.07 -14.32
C ALA A 18 12.41 13.58 -13.04
N VAL A 19 12.13 12.27 -12.98
CA VAL A 19 11.86 11.56 -11.72
C VAL A 19 13.15 11.64 -10.92
N LEU A 20 13.25 12.66 -10.08
CA LEU A 20 14.26 12.75 -9.03
C LEU A 20 13.94 11.63 -8.03
N GLY A 21 14.56 10.48 -8.26
CA GLY A 21 14.69 9.44 -7.26
C GLY A 21 15.34 10.06 -6.03
N TYR A 22 14.57 10.11 -4.95
CA TYR A 22 15.09 10.33 -3.61
C TYR A 22 15.90 9.08 -3.24
N LEU A 23 17.13 9.00 -3.74
CA LEU A 23 18.18 8.18 -3.16
C LEU A 23 18.56 8.84 -1.83
N GLY A 24 17.80 8.47 -0.80
CA GLY A 24 18.23 8.66 0.58
C GLY A 24 19.49 7.85 0.79
N ALA A 25 20.65 8.50 0.66
CA ALA A 25 21.92 8.00 1.15
C ALA A 25 21.83 7.93 2.68
N SER A 26 21.38 6.79 3.22
CA SER A 26 21.60 6.43 4.61
C SER A 26 23.06 6.02 4.78
N LEU A 27 23.95 7.01 4.78
CA LEU A 27 25.31 6.85 5.28
C LEU A 27 25.23 6.53 6.77
N GLY A 28 25.90 5.44 7.14
CA GLY A 28 25.88 4.87 8.47
C GLY A 28 26.33 5.85 9.55
N HIS A 29 25.50 5.95 10.58
CA HIS A 29 25.96 6.13 11.94
C HIS A 29 25.53 4.91 12.75
N ARG A 30 26.42 3.93 12.74
CA ARG A 30 26.48 2.83 13.69
C ARG A 30 26.92 3.44 15.03
N GLY A 31 25.99 4.09 15.72
CA GLY A 31 26.19 4.50 17.09
C GLY A 31 26.19 3.23 17.96
N GLU A 32 27.36 2.89 18.49
CA GLU A 32 27.49 2.02 19.66
C GLU A 32 26.66 2.63 20.80
N ALA A 33 25.43 2.14 20.95
CA ALA A 33 24.69 2.33 22.18
C ALA A 33 25.35 1.43 23.21
N GLU A 34 26.24 2.03 24.00
CA GLU A 34 26.78 1.49 25.24
C GLU A 34 25.59 1.05 26.11
N GLN A 35 25.40 -0.26 26.17
CA GLN A 35 24.34 -0.91 26.90
C GLN A 35 24.69 -0.85 28.38
N VAL A 36 24.27 0.23 29.04
CA VAL A 36 24.32 0.35 30.50
C VAL A 36 23.35 -0.70 31.07
N VAL A 37 23.92 -1.84 31.46
CA VAL A 37 23.24 -2.93 32.17
C VAL A 37 22.92 -2.46 33.59
N PRO A 38 21.64 -2.39 34.01
CA PRO A 38 21.32 -2.18 35.42
C PRO A 38 21.70 -3.43 36.24
N PRO A 39 22.38 -3.27 37.40
CA PRO A 39 22.58 -4.36 38.35
C PRO A 39 21.25 -4.61 39.09
N GLY A 40 20.52 -5.64 38.69
CA GLY A 40 19.20 -5.97 39.24
C GLY A 40 19.07 -7.44 39.61
N SER A 41 19.47 -7.75 40.85
CA SER A 41 18.95 -8.80 41.74
C SER A 41 18.62 -10.18 41.15
N ALA A 42 19.61 -11.06 41.23
CA ALA A 42 19.43 -12.51 41.19
C ALA A 42 18.52 -12.98 42.34
N THR A 43 17.35 -13.53 42.01
CA THR A 43 16.58 -14.38 42.93
C THR A 43 16.65 -15.79 42.39
N ALA A 44 17.54 -16.58 42.98
CA ALA A 44 17.64 -18.01 42.77
C ALA A 44 16.43 -18.69 43.42
N LEU A 45 15.61 -19.38 42.62
CA LEU A 45 14.68 -20.37 43.12
C LEU A 45 15.06 -21.72 42.54
N SER A 46 15.63 -22.52 43.43
CA SER A 46 15.89 -23.95 43.32
C SER A 46 14.64 -24.68 42.83
N SER A 47 14.77 -25.41 41.72
CA SER A 47 13.82 -26.46 41.35
C SER A 47 14.55 -27.79 41.42
N THR A 48 14.26 -28.51 42.50
CA THR A 48 14.77 -29.84 42.80
C THR A 48 14.25 -30.86 41.80
N ALA A 49 15.20 -31.58 41.21
CA ALA A 49 14.99 -32.79 40.43
C ALA A 49 14.20 -33.84 41.23
N SER A 50 13.19 -34.42 40.59
CA SER A 50 12.57 -35.67 41.03
C SER A 50 12.28 -36.52 39.80
N ALA A 51 13.08 -37.57 39.63
CA ALA A 51 12.94 -38.57 38.58
C ALA A 51 11.93 -39.66 39.01
N PRO A 52 11.07 -40.12 38.09
CA PRO A 52 10.44 -41.43 38.17
C PRO A 52 10.68 -42.28 36.89
N PRO A 53 10.31 -43.58 36.93
CA PRO A 53 11.16 -44.67 36.46
C PRO A 53 10.95 -45.10 35.00
N SER A 54 11.99 -45.76 34.49
CA SER A 54 12.06 -46.50 33.24
C SER A 54 10.85 -47.44 33.03
N ALA A 55 10.06 -47.16 32.01
CA ALA A 55 9.05 -48.07 31.47
C ALA A 55 9.59 -48.77 30.18
N PRO A 56 9.18 -50.01 29.91
CA PRO A 56 9.79 -50.89 28.92
C PRO A 56 9.50 -50.47 27.47
N ALA A 57 10.50 -50.71 26.63
CA ALA A 57 10.48 -50.50 25.19
C ALA A 57 9.35 -51.28 24.51
N ILE A 58 8.38 -50.57 23.95
CA ILE A 58 7.50 -51.10 22.90
C ILE A 58 8.14 -50.69 21.57
N ILE A 59 8.75 -51.67 20.92
CA ILE A 59 9.20 -51.59 19.52
C ILE A 59 7.93 -51.71 18.67
N GLU A 60 7.30 -50.60 18.33
CA GLU A 60 6.15 -50.57 17.42
C GLU A 60 6.62 -50.20 16.01
N ALA A 61 6.23 -51.06 15.07
CA ALA A 61 6.80 -51.20 13.74
C ALA A 61 6.79 -49.90 12.92
N THR A 62 7.97 -49.50 12.49
CA THR A 62 8.23 -48.54 11.42
C THR A 62 7.69 -49.08 10.09
N ALA A 63 6.38 -48.98 9.88
CA ALA A 63 5.81 -49.02 8.54
C ALA A 63 6.23 -47.74 7.82
N ALA A 64 7.37 -47.78 7.14
CA ALA A 64 7.80 -46.76 6.20
C ALA A 64 6.80 -46.72 5.04
N ALA A 65 5.70 -45.98 5.23
CA ALA A 65 4.78 -45.65 4.16
C ALA A 65 5.59 -44.93 3.09
N SER A 66 5.83 -45.64 1.98
CA SER A 66 6.59 -45.12 0.85
C SER A 66 5.76 -44.01 0.21
N THR A 67 6.01 -42.77 0.61
CA THR A 67 5.51 -41.57 -0.07
C THR A 67 6.24 -41.45 -1.40
N SER A 68 5.73 -42.16 -2.41
CA SER A 68 6.22 -42.00 -3.78
C SER A 68 5.94 -40.56 -4.24
N PRO A 69 6.93 -39.85 -4.82
CA PRO A 69 6.75 -38.50 -5.31
C PRO A 69 5.59 -38.42 -6.32
N ALA A 70 4.86 -37.30 -6.33
CA ALA A 70 3.86 -37.06 -7.37
C ALA A 70 4.52 -37.06 -8.77
N PRO A 71 3.84 -37.60 -9.80
CA PRO A 71 4.36 -37.55 -11.16
C PRO A 71 4.53 -36.09 -11.63
N PRO A 72 5.53 -35.78 -12.47
CA PRO A 72 5.86 -34.41 -12.89
C PRO A 72 4.65 -33.62 -13.42
N ASP A 73 3.76 -34.28 -14.16
CA ASP A 73 2.58 -33.67 -14.76
C ASP A 73 1.56 -33.20 -13.72
N ALA A 74 1.47 -33.88 -12.57
CA ALA A 74 0.59 -33.46 -11.48
C ALA A 74 1.07 -32.16 -10.84
N LEU A 75 2.38 -31.98 -10.65
CA LEU A 75 2.94 -30.75 -10.10
C LEU A 75 2.78 -29.56 -11.06
N ALA A 76 2.84 -29.81 -12.37
CA ALA A 76 2.58 -28.79 -13.37
C ALA A 76 1.12 -28.28 -13.27
N ALA A 77 0.15 -29.18 -13.12
CA ALA A 77 -1.26 -28.82 -12.92
C ALA A 77 -1.48 -28.01 -11.63
N VAL A 78 -0.84 -28.39 -10.52
CA VAL A 78 -0.89 -27.62 -9.26
C VAL A 78 -0.34 -26.21 -9.47
N ARG A 79 0.84 -26.06 -10.09
CA ARG A 79 1.45 -24.75 -10.36
C ARG A 79 0.59 -23.87 -11.27
N ALA A 80 -0.13 -24.49 -12.21
CA ALA A 80 -1.07 -23.81 -13.09
C ALA A 80 -2.38 -23.40 -12.38
N GLY A 81 -2.55 -23.74 -11.10
CA GLY A 81 -3.74 -23.38 -10.33
C GLY A 81 -4.94 -24.31 -10.58
N ASP A 82 -4.74 -25.52 -11.11
CA ASP A 82 -5.85 -26.48 -11.25
C ASP A 82 -6.45 -26.82 -9.87
N LEU A 83 -7.74 -26.55 -9.69
CA LEU A 83 -8.41 -26.65 -8.39
C LEU A 83 -8.46 -28.09 -7.88
N THR A 84 -8.56 -29.06 -8.78
CA THR A 84 -8.62 -30.48 -8.41
C THR A 84 -7.25 -30.95 -7.94
N ALA A 85 -6.20 -30.64 -8.69
CA ALA A 85 -4.82 -30.97 -8.34
C ALA A 85 -4.38 -30.28 -7.03
N LEU A 86 -4.71 -28.99 -6.84
CA LEU A 86 -4.46 -28.27 -5.60
C LEU A 86 -5.07 -28.99 -4.39
N LYS A 87 -6.37 -29.30 -4.46
CA LYS A 87 -7.09 -30.00 -3.38
C LYS A 87 -6.52 -31.39 -3.10
N GLN A 88 -6.16 -32.14 -4.14
CA GLN A 88 -5.55 -33.46 -3.97
C GLN A 88 -4.21 -33.38 -3.22
N LEU A 89 -3.38 -32.38 -3.53
CA LEU A 89 -2.11 -32.19 -2.85
C LEU A 89 -2.28 -31.62 -1.43
N GLU A 90 -3.29 -30.78 -1.20
CA GLU A 90 -3.65 -30.28 0.14
C GLU A 90 -4.11 -31.37 1.10
N LEU A 91 -4.78 -32.43 0.62
CA LEU A 91 -5.21 -33.55 1.45
C LEU A 91 -4.05 -34.31 2.09
N ARG A 92 -2.83 -34.22 1.53
CA ARG A 92 -1.62 -34.78 2.14
C ARG A 92 -1.16 -33.93 3.31
N SER A 93 -0.66 -34.55 4.37
CA SER A 93 -0.23 -33.80 5.56
C SER A 93 0.97 -32.89 5.23
N PRO A 94 1.12 -31.69 5.84
CA PRO A 94 2.27 -30.83 5.56
C PRO A 94 3.64 -31.49 5.78
N ARG A 95 3.72 -32.51 6.65
CA ARG A 95 4.95 -33.27 6.92
C ARG A 95 5.28 -34.30 5.84
N GLU A 96 4.30 -34.70 5.03
CA GLU A 96 4.45 -35.66 3.92
C GLU A 96 4.71 -34.97 2.58
N ARG A 97 4.63 -33.65 2.52
CA ARG A 97 4.85 -32.89 1.29
C ARG A 97 6.34 -32.65 1.08
N THR A 98 6.79 -32.82 -0.15
CA THR A 98 8.14 -32.42 -0.54
C THR A 98 8.25 -30.89 -0.65
N ILE A 99 9.48 -30.37 -0.73
CA ILE A 99 9.73 -28.94 -0.97
C ILE A 99 9.07 -28.49 -2.29
N ASP A 100 9.21 -29.27 -3.35
CA ASP A 100 8.63 -28.96 -4.67
C ASP A 100 7.11 -28.94 -4.66
N GLU A 101 6.48 -29.82 -3.88
CA GLU A 101 5.03 -29.86 -3.68
C GLU A 101 4.55 -28.62 -2.93
N ALA A 102 5.24 -28.21 -1.87
CA ALA A 102 4.91 -26.99 -1.13
C ALA A 102 5.06 -25.74 -2.00
N LEU A 103 6.13 -25.63 -2.78
CA LEU A 103 6.33 -24.53 -3.73
C LEU A 103 5.29 -24.55 -4.86
N ALA A 104 4.89 -25.73 -5.33
CA ALA A 104 3.84 -25.86 -6.33
C ALA A 104 2.48 -25.37 -5.80
N LEU A 105 2.11 -25.73 -4.57
CA LEU A 105 0.91 -25.22 -3.91
C LEU A 105 0.90 -23.68 -3.86
N GLU A 106 2.00 -23.08 -3.38
CA GLU A 106 2.10 -21.62 -3.29
C GLU A 106 1.97 -20.94 -4.66
N ALA A 107 2.62 -21.48 -5.69
CA ALA A 107 2.50 -20.97 -7.06
C ALA A 107 1.05 -21.08 -7.58
N GLY A 108 0.39 -22.22 -7.36
CA GLY A 108 -1.00 -22.43 -7.76
C GLY A 108 -1.98 -21.51 -7.07
N TYR A 109 -1.83 -21.27 -5.76
CA TYR A 109 -2.64 -20.29 -5.05
C TYR A 109 -2.40 -18.87 -5.57
N ALA A 110 -1.17 -18.53 -5.94
CA ALA A 110 -0.89 -17.23 -6.51
C ALA A 110 -1.60 -17.04 -7.87
N VAL A 111 -1.68 -18.07 -8.72
CA VAL A 111 -2.47 -18.03 -9.95
C VAL A 111 -3.95 -17.80 -9.63
N ARG A 112 -4.52 -18.62 -8.74
CA ARG A 112 -5.93 -18.50 -8.33
C ARG A 112 -6.29 -17.14 -7.75
N ALA A 113 -5.40 -16.56 -6.96
CA ALA A 113 -5.58 -15.23 -6.37
C ALA A 113 -5.63 -14.13 -7.45
N ARG A 114 -4.77 -14.23 -8.48
CA ARG A 114 -4.79 -13.31 -9.63
C ARG A 114 -6.03 -13.48 -10.50
N ASP A 115 -6.46 -14.72 -10.74
CA ASP A 115 -7.68 -15.01 -11.50
C ASP A 115 -8.90 -14.44 -10.78
N ALA A 116 -8.99 -14.63 -9.46
CA ALA A 116 -10.07 -14.07 -8.63
C ALA A 116 -10.05 -12.53 -8.65
N ALA A 117 -8.89 -11.90 -8.54
CA ALA A 117 -8.75 -10.45 -8.67
C ALA A 117 -9.17 -9.94 -10.06
N THR A 118 -8.80 -10.65 -11.12
CA THR A 118 -9.16 -10.29 -12.50
C THR A 118 -10.66 -10.40 -12.72
N ALA A 119 -11.29 -11.46 -12.21
CA ALA A 119 -12.75 -11.61 -12.24
C ALA A 119 -13.46 -10.49 -11.47
N LEU A 120 -12.96 -10.15 -10.28
CA LEU A 120 -13.49 -9.05 -9.48
C LEU A 120 -13.40 -7.70 -10.22
N VAL A 121 -12.29 -7.42 -10.92
CA VAL A 121 -12.18 -6.21 -11.76
C VAL A 121 -13.21 -6.23 -12.89
N ALA A 122 -13.38 -7.37 -13.57
CA ALA A 122 -14.35 -7.50 -14.64
C ALA A 122 -15.79 -7.26 -14.14
N ASP A 123 -16.13 -7.73 -12.95
CA ASP A 123 -17.42 -7.47 -12.32
C ASP A 123 -17.63 -5.97 -12.04
N LEU A 124 -16.63 -5.27 -11.51
CA LEU A 124 -16.67 -3.81 -11.29
C LEU A 124 -16.75 -3.00 -12.60
N GLU A 125 -16.12 -3.48 -13.67
CA GLU A 125 -16.20 -2.86 -14.99
C GLU A 125 -17.59 -3.02 -15.60
N ALA A 126 -18.20 -4.20 -15.43
CA ALA A 126 -19.52 -4.54 -15.91
C ALA A 126 -20.62 -3.80 -15.12
N ASP A 127 -20.49 -3.70 -13.81
CA ASP A 127 -21.42 -2.99 -12.93
C ASP A 127 -20.69 -1.99 -12.02
N ARG A 128 -20.74 -0.72 -12.44
CA ARG A 128 -20.10 0.37 -11.70
C ARG A 128 -20.80 0.72 -10.39
N THR A 129 -22.02 0.27 -10.16
CA THR A 129 -22.72 0.51 -8.88
C THR A 129 -22.05 -0.23 -7.73
N LEU A 130 -21.30 -1.30 -8.04
CA LEU A 130 -20.48 -2.03 -7.07
C LEU A 130 -19.34 -1.19 -6.47
N LEU A 131 -18.92 -0.09 -7.12
CA LEU A 131 -17.96 0.86 -6.54
C LEU A 131 -18.56 1.67 -5.38
N GLU A 132 -19.88 1.72 -5.28
CA GLU A 132 -20.61 2.40 -4.20
C GLU A 132 -21.05 1.42 -3.11
N ASP A 133 -21.08 0.12 -3.39
CA ASP A 133 -21.41 -0.91 -2.40
C ASP A 133 -20.27 -1.08 -1.37
N PRO A 134 -20.52 -0.77 -0.08
CA PRO A 134 -19.49 -0.88 0.95
C PRO A 134 -18.98 -2.31 1.14
N SER A 135 -19.84 -3.32 0.93
CA SER A 135 -19.46 -4.71 1.15
C SER A 135 -18.46 -5.22 0.10
N THR A 136 -18.74 -4.89 -1.16
CA THR A 136 -17.86 -5.17 -2.30
C THR A 136 -16.56 -4.41 -2.17
N MET A 137 -16.60 -3.10 -1.94
CA MET A 137 -15.38 -2.29 -1.81
C MET A 137 -14.52 -2.66 -0.60
N LEU A 138 -15.12 -3.12 0.51
CA LEU A 138 -14.35 -3.70 1.62
C LEU A 138 -13.67 -5.01 1.21
N HIS A 139 -14.33 -5.85 0.40
CA HIS A 139 -13.71 -7.06 -0.14
C HIS A 139 -12.54 -6.71 -1.08
N VAL A 140 -12.75 -5.78 -2.02
CA VAL A 140 -11.71 -5.25 -2.91
C VAL A 140 -10.51 -4.74 -2.10
N TYR A 141 -10.77 -3.94 -1.07
CA TYR A 141 -9.72 -3.42 -0.20
C TYR A 141 -8.92 -4.52 0.48
N LYS A 142 -9.57 -5.58 0.99
CA LYS A 142 -8.85 -6.73 1.57
C LYS A 142 -7.99 -7.45 0.54
N VAL A 143 -8.51 -7.67 -0.68
CA VAL A 143 -7.75 -8.34 -1.76
C VAL A 143 -6.56 -7.49 -2.22
N ALA A 144 -6.65 -6.15 -2.15
CA ALA A 144 -5.55 -5.27 -2.49
C ALA A 144 -4.32 -5.42 -1.56
N PHE A 145 -4.46 -6.00 -0.36
CA PHE A 145 -3.32 -6.31 0.52
C PHE A 145 -2.82 -7.75 0.39
N ASP A 146 -3.43 -8.59 -0.45
CA ASP A 146 -2.85 -9.87 -0.82
C ASP A 146 -1.77 -9.64 -1.89
N ALA A 147 -0.51 -9.84 -1.51
CA ALA A 147 0.66 -9.67 -2.39
C ALA A 147 0.58 -10.48 -3.70
N ARG A 148 -0.19 -11.57 -3.73
CA ARG A 148 -0.37 -12.43 -4.91
C ARG A 148 -1.35 -11.83 -5.91
N ALA A 149 -2.38 -11.15 -5.41
CA ALA A 149 -3.51 -10.62 -6.17
C ALA A 149 -3.38 -9.13 -6.50
N ALA A 150 -2.72 -8.36 -5.64
CA ALA A 150 -2.70 -6.91 -5.69
C ALA A 150 -2.25 -6.33 -7.04
N PRO A 151 -1.19 -6.82 -7.72
CA PRO A 151 -0.80 -6.25 -9.01
C PRO A 151 -1.89 -6.35 -10.08
N SER A 152 -2.56 -7.51 -10.18
CA SER A 152 -3.67 -7.73 -11.10
C SER A 152 -4.87 -6.87 -10.74
N LEU A 153 -5.23 -6.82 -9.45
CA LEU A 153 -6.35 -6.01 -8.97
C LEU A 153 -6.13 -4.51 -9.23
N LEU A 154 -5.02 -3.95 -8.74
CA LEU A 154 -4.76 -2.50 -8.82
C LEU A 154 -4.56 -2.06 -10.27
N GLY A 155 -3.84 -2.85 -11.07
CA GLY A 155 -3.67 -2.58 -12.50
C GLY A 155 -5.00 -2.57 -13.24
N GLY A 156 -5.86 -3.55 -12.99
CA GLY A 156 -7.21 -3.60 -13.56
C GLY A 156 -8.08 -2.42 -13.11
N MET A 157 -8.11 -2.13 -11.81
CA MET A 157 -8.87 -1.00 -11.26
C MET A 157 -8.47 0.33 -11.90
N ALA A 158 -7.18 0.57 -12.15
CA ALA A 158 -6.70 1.82 -12.76
C ALA A 158 -7.34 2.12 -14.15
N HIS A 159 -7.85 1.10 -14.86
CA HIS A 159 -8.56 1.28 -16.12
C HIS A 159 -10.01 1.74 -15.95
N ILE A 160 -10.63 1.58 -14.77
CA ILE A 160 -12.02 1.94 -14.51
C ILE A 160 -12.17 3.46 -14.33
N PRO A 161 -12.92 4.18 -15.19
CA PRO A 161 -12.99 5.64 -15.17
C PRO A 161 -13.90 6.17 -14.05
N SER A 162 -13.41 6.13 -12.80
CA SER A 162 -14.14 6.58 -11.61
C SER A 162 -13.23 7.36 -10.64
N PRO A 163 -13.72 8.45 -10.02
CA PRO A 163 -13.00 9.15 -8.95
C PRO A 163 -12.77 8.24 -7.73
N THR A 164 -13.71 7.36 -7.43
CA THR A 164 -13.63 6.39 -6.32
C THR A 164 -12.40 5.50 -6.44
N VAL A 165 -11.98 5.14 -7.65
CA VAL A 165 -10.79 4.32 -7.90
C VAL A 165 -9.51 5.08 -7.60
N ALA A 166 -9.41 6.35 -7.99
CA ALA A 166 -8.25 7.17 -7.66
C ALA A 166 -8.14 7.40 -6.14
N ASP A 167 -9.28 7.63 -5.48
CA ASP A 167 -9.38 7.71 -4.03
C ASP A 167 -8.96 6.40 -3.33
N PHE A 168 -9.36 5.26 -3.90
CA PHE A 168 -8.97 3.93 -3.43
C PHE A 168 -7.46 3.71 -3.55
N LEU A 169 -6.85 4.04 -4.68
CA LEU A 169 -5.41 3.91 -4.89
C LEU A 169 -4.62 4.78 -3.91
N TYR A 170 -5.09 5.99 -3.60
CA TYR A 170 -4.47 6.83 -2.58
C TYR A 170 -4.49 6.20 -1.19
N ASP A 171 -5.63 5.60 -0.80
CA ASP A 171 -5.77 4.92 0.49
C ASP A 171 -4.85 3.70 0.58
N VAL A 172 -4.78 2.87 -0.48
CA VAL A 172 -3.85 1.73 -0.53
C VAL A 172 -2.39 2.21 -0.45
N ALA A 173 -2.04 3.26 -1.18
CA ALA A 173 -0.69 3.83 -1.17
C ALA A 173 -0.25 4.38 0.20
N THR A 174 -1.20 4.84 1.02
CA THR A 174 -0.92 5.47 2.31
C THR A 174 -1.15 4.56 3.52
N ALA A 175 -1.85 3.44 3.35
CA ALA A 175 -2.09 2.46 4.41
C ALA A 175 -0.95 1.47 4.62
N GLY A 176 -0.13 1.20 3.58
CA GLY A 176 1.01 0.29 3.65
C GLY A 176 2.28 0.93 4.21
N ASP A 177 3.30 0.11 4.45
CA ASP A 177 4.64 0.60 4.82
C ASP A 177 5.18 1.51 3.70
N PRO A 178 5.75 2.68 4.04
CA PRO A 178 6.42 3.54 3.07
C PRO A 178 7.56 2.77 2.37
N GLY A 179 7.51 2.68 1.04
CA GLY A 179 8.52 1.96 0.24
C GLY A 179 8.24 0.47 0.02
N ALA A 180 7.16 -0.08 0.60
CA ALA A 180 6.70 -1.41 0.21
C ALA A 180 6.24 -1.43 -1.26
N SER A 181 6.44 -2.58 -1.92
CA SER A 181 6.07 -2.76 -3.35
C SER A 181 4.62 -2.38 -3.64
N LEU A 182 3.70 -2.74 -2.74
CA LEU A 182 2.28 -2.37 -2.84
C LEU A 182 2.07 -0.85 -2.84
N SER A 183 2.65 -0.15 -1.87
CA SER A 183 2.53 1.30 -1.71
C SER A 183 3.12 2.05 -2.92
N ILE A 184 4.25 1.56 -3.45
CA ILE A 184 4.89 2.10 -4.66
C ILE A 184 3.97 1.91 -5.87
N LEU A 185 3.49 0.68 -6.11
CA LEU A 185 2.61 0.40 -7.25
C LEU A 185 1.33 1.25 -7.21
N ALA A 186 0.67 1.35 -6.05
CA ALA A 186 -0.53 2.16 -5.91
C ALA A 186 -0.25 3.65 -6.16
N SER A 187 0.91 4.16 -5.70
CA SER A 187 1.35 5.55 -5.94
C SER A 187 1.62 5.81 -7.41
N ASP A 188 2.33 4.91 -8.10
CA ASP A 188 2.66 5.03 -9.52
C ASP A 188 1.40 5.01 -10.39
N LEU A 189 0.46 4.10 -10.08
CA LEU A 189 -0.84 4.04 -10.76
C LEU A 189 -1.65 5.32 -10.55
N LEU A 190 -1.71 5.83 -9.31
CA LEU A 190 -2.41 7.08 -8.99
C LEU A 190 -1.81 8.28 -9.73
N ALA A 191 -0.48 8.37 -9.81
CA ALA A 191 0.24 9.44 -10.50
C ALA A 191 0.13 9.35 -12.03
N GLY A 192 -0.35 8.22 -12.55
CA GLY A 192 -0.53 7.98 -13.98
C GLY A 192 -1.44 9.02 -14.64
N ARG A 193 -1.11 9.37 -15.89
CA ARG A 193 -1.83 10.37 -16.71
C ARG A 193 -3.31 10.04 -16.87
N ASP A 194 -3.65 8.76 -16.84
CA ASP A 194 -5.04 8.33 -16.99
C ASP A 194 -5.79 8.43 -15.67
N VAL A 195 -5.16 8.16 -14.52
CA VAL A 195 -5.85 8.03 -13.22
C VAL A 195 -5.97 9.38 -12.51
N PHE A 196 -4.88 10.14 -12.40
CA PHE A 196 -4.87 11.38 -11.62
C PHE A 196 -5.95 12.41 -12.03
N PRO A 197 -6.23 12.65 -13.33
CA PRO A 197 -7.28 13.58 -13.74
C PRO A 197 -8.70 13.16 -13.34
N ARG A 198 -8.91 11.91 -12.91
CA ARG A 198 -10.18 11.39 -12.39
C ARG A 198 -10.32 11.57 -10.88
N ALA A 199 -9.24 11.84 -10.16
CA ALA A 199 -9.24 12.01 -8.71
C ALA A 199 -10.33 12.98 -8.23
N SER A 200 -10.92 12.70 -7.06
CA SER A 200 -11.83 13.64 -6.40
C SER A 200 -11.11 14.96 -6.10
N LYS A 201 -11.87 16.05 -5.92
CA LYS A 201 -11.27 17.38 -5.73
C LYS A 201 -10.36 17.44 -4.49
N GLY A 202 -10.81 16.90 -3.36
CA GLY A 202 -10.02 16.83 -2.14
C GLY A 202 -8.74 16.02 -2.28
N LEU A 203 -8.77 14.93 -3.08
CA LEU A 203 -7.58 14.14 -3.36
C LEU A 203 -6.54 14.93 -4.14
N ARG A 204 -6.98 15.66 -5.17
CA ARG A 204 -6.07 16.51 -5.96
C ARG A 204 -5.36 17.52 -5.07
N ILE A 205 -6.10 18.14 -4.14
CA ILE A 205 -5.50 19.05 -3.15
C ILE A 205 -4.48 18.33 -2.27
N ALA A 206 -4.81 17.14 -1.74
CA ALA A 206 -3.89 16.38 -0.90
C ALA A 206 -2.61 15.98 -1.66
N VAL A 207 -2.73 15.52 -2.90
CA VAL A 207 -1.58 15.17 -3.75
C VAL A 207 -0.77 16.42 -4.11
N ASP A 208 -1.41 17.51 -4.54
CA ASP A 208 -0.74 18.75 -4.91
C ASP A 208 0.04 19.34 -3.72
N LEU A 209 -0.55 19.36 -2.52
CA LEU A 209 0.13 19.84 -1.31
C LEU A 209 1.35 18.98 -0.95
N ARG A 210 1.25 17.65 -1.09
CA ARG A 210 2.37 16.74 -0.82
C ARG A 210 3.49 16.86 -1.85
N ALA A 211 3.13 17.02 -3.13
CA ALA A 211 4.08 17.10 -4.23
C ALA A 211 4.73 18.49 -4.38
N ALA A 212 4.17 19.53 -3.76
CA ALA A 212 4.69 20.88 -3.86
C ALA A 212 6.12 20.99 -3.28
N PRO A 213 7.14 21.28 -4.11
CA PRO A 213 8.54 21.22 -3.70
C PRO A 213 8.95 22.41 -2.85
N ASP A 214 8.30 23.55 -3.05
CA ASP A 214 8.65 24.82 -2.43
C ASP A 214 7.44 25.53 -1.84
N CYS A 215 7.75 26.57 -1.09
CA CYS A 215 6.80 27.44 -0.42
C CYS A 215 5.76 28.07 -1.33
N TRP A 216 6.17 28.50 -2.52
CA TRP A 216 5.28 29.20 -3.44
C TRP A 216 4.22 28.24 -3.98
N LYS A 217 4.64 27.04 -4.38
CA LYS A 217 3.75 25.98 -4.83
C LYS A 217 2.84 25.48 -3.71
N ARG A 218 3.33 25.37 -2.48
CA ARG A 218 2.50 25.09 -1.31
C ARG A 218 1.47 26.19 -1.07
N GLY A 219 1.86 27.45 -1.15
CA GLY A 219 0.97 28.60 -1.04
C GLY A 219 -0.14 28.63 -2.10
N GLU A 220 0.20 28.32 -3.36
CA GLU A 220 -0.77 28.16 -4.46
C GLU A 220 -1.78 27.03 -4.18
N ALA A 221 -1.29 25.88 -3.68
CA ALA A 221 -2.14 24.76 -3.31
C ALA A 221 -3.03 25.08 -2.10
N LEU A 222 -2.50 25.75 -1.07
CA LEU A 222 -3.25 26.20 0.11
C LEU A 222 -4.42 27.12 -0.25
N ARG A 223 -4.23 28.03 -1.21
CA ARG A 223 -5.34 28.90 -1.70
C ARG A 223 -6.51 28.08 -2.25
N ARG A 224 -6.24 27.07 -3.08
CA ARG A 224 -7.28 26.18 -3.63
C ARG A 224 -7.86 25.24 -2.57
N ALA A 225 -7.04 24.87 -1.58
CA ALA A 225 -7.42 23.96 -0.52
C ALA A 225 -8.56 24.52 0.36
N VAL A 226 -8.69 25.84 0.49
CA VAL A 226 -9.82 26.44 1.25
C VAL A 226 -11.16 25.98 0.68
N ASP A 227 -11.28 25.86 -0.63
CA ASP A 227 -12.55 25.51 -1.28
C ASP A 227 -12.75 24.00 -1.42
N ASP A 228 -11.67 23.23 -1.64
CA ASP A 228 -11.77 21.82 -2.08
C ASP A 228 -11.14 20.79 -1.13
N ALA A 229 -10.39 21.17 -0.09
CA ALA A 229 -9.77 20.21 0.83
C ALA A 229 -10.76 19.36 1.63
N ASP A 230 -10.39 18.13 1.95
CA ASP A 230 -11.10 17.26 2.88
C ASP A 230 -10.15 16.71 3.95
N GLU A 231 -10.63 15.84 4.83
CA GLU A 231 -9.85 15.29 5.94
C GLU A 231 -8.48 14.73 5.56
N ARG A 232 -8.26 14.31 4.31
CA ARG A 232 -7.00 13.71 3.85
C ARG A 232 -5.84 14.71 3.88
N VAL A 233 -6.12 16.02 3.84
CA VAL A 233 -5.07 17.04 3.95
C VAL A 233 -4.61 17.27 5.38
N LEU A 234 -5.38 16.88 6.40
CA LEU A 234 -5.08 17.18 7.80
C LEU A 234 -3.67 16.78 8.25
N PRO A 235 -3.15 15.56 7.98
CA PRO A 235 -1.76 15.22 8.33
C PRO A 235 -0.73 16.08 7.58
N ILE A 236 -1.02 16.49 6.34
CA ILE A 236 -0.14 17.35 5.55
C ILE A 236 -0.11 18.76 6.16
N ILE A 237 -1.27 19.30 6.50
CA ILE A 237 -1.39 20.62 7.14
C ILE A 237 -0.74 20.65 8.52
N ALA A 238 -0.83 19.56 9.29
CA ALA A 238 -0.12 19.44 10.56
C ALA A 238 1.40 19.57 10.36
N LEU A 239 1.97 18.85 9.39
CA LEU A 239 3.40 18.94 9.05
C LEU A 239 3.80 20.33 8.55
N LEU A 240 2.96 20.98 7.73
CA LEU A 240 3.24 22.35 7.26
C LEU A 240 3.15 23.39 8.38
N ALA A 241 2.37 23.11 9.42
CA ALA A 241 2.26 23.97 10.61
C ALA A 241 3.46 23.85 11.57
N GLU A 242 4.27 22.78 11.48
CA GLU A 242 5.46 22.61 12.32
C GLU A 242 6.53 23.65 12.02
N THR A 243 7.00 24.36 13.05
CA THR A 243 8.02 25.42 12.94
C THR A 243 9.45 24.89 13.13
N THR A 244 9.62 23.58 13.22
CA THR A 244 10.89 22.89 13.45
C THR A 244 10.90 21.60 12.63
N GLY A 245 12.05 20.92 12.54
CA GLY A 245 12.17 19.64 11.82
C GLY A 245 13.21 19.65 10.69
N CYS A 246 13.66 20.83 10.27
CA CYS A 246 14.67 20.98 9.22
C CYS A 246 16.07 21.31 9.77
N GLY A 247 17.08 21.06 8.93
CA GLY A 247 18.48 21.26 9.28
C GLY A 247 19.09 20.08 10.06
N ALA A 248 20.40 20.15 10.31
CA ALA A 248 21.15 19.08 10.97
C ALA A 248 20.69 18.82 12.42
N ASP A 249 20.21 19.85 13.11
CA ASP A 249 19.74 19.78 14.50
C ASP A 249 18.21 19.72 14.63
N LYS A 250 17.49 19.70 13.49
CA LYS A 250 16.02 19.73 13.41
C LYS A 250 15.36 20.93 14.07
N LYS A 251 16.08 22.05 14.30
CA LYS A 251 15.51 23.25 14.92
C LYS A 251 15.01 24.28 13.93
N ALA A 252 15.38 24.18 12.65
CA ALA A 252 14.94 25.13 11.65
C ALA A 252 13.51 24.83 11.17
N ASP A 253 12.77 25.89 10.84
CA ASP A 253 11.45 25.80 10.22
C ASP A 253 11.58 25.42 8.75
N CYS A 254 11.04 24.26 8.38
CA CYS A 254 11.01 23.79 7.00
C CYS A 254 10.16 24.68 6.07
N ASN A 255 9.24 25.46 6.65
CA ASN A 255 8.22 26.21 5.96
C ASN A 255 8.13 27.67 6.45
N ALA A 256 9.26 28.28 6.83
CA ALA A 256 9.31 29.66 7.35
C ALA A 256 8.57 30.69 6.47
N CYS A 257 8.66 30.52 5.16
CA CYS A 257 7.94 31.27 4.13
C CYS A 257 6.40 31.23 4.25
N LEU A 258 5.82 30.17 4.80
CA LEU A 258 4.38 30.00 5.00
C LEU A 258 3.88 30.66 6.29
N ARG A 259 4.79 31.22 7.11
CA ARG A 259 4.46 31.97 8.34
C ARG A 259 4.11 33.43 8.08
N SER A 260 4.30 33.90 6.85
CA SER A 260 4.01 35.29 6.46
C SER A 260 2.67 35.38 5.75
N PRO A 261 1.96 36.51 5.88
CA PRO A 261 0.75 36.76 5.11
C PRO A 261 1.00 36.63 3.60
N PRO A 262 0.05 36.08 2.83
CA PRO A 262 -1.28 35.64 3.28
C PRO A 262 -1.35 34.17 3.72
N TYR A 263 -0.22 33.45 3.83
CA TYR A 263 -0.21 31.99 3.93
C TYR A 263 -0.48 31.44 5.34
N ASP A 264 -0.16 32.22 6.38
CA ASP A 264 -0.38 31.86 7.77
C ASP A 264 -1.86 31.66 8.10
N ALA A 265 -2.72 32.57 7.64
CA ALA A 265 -4.17 32.46 7.78
C ALA A 265 -4.74 31.26 6.99
N LEU A 266 -4.18 30.98 5.80
CA LEU A 266 -4.65 29.88 4.95
C LEU A 266 -4.44 28.49 5.60
N ILE A 267 -3.38 28.30 6.39
CA ILE A 267 -3.16 27.01 7.07
C ILE A 267 -4.30 26.69 8.03
N GLU A 268 -4.75 27.67 8.83
CA GLU A 268 -5.85 27.49 9.77
C GLU A 268 -7.21 27.40 9.06
N ASP A 269 -7.41 28.20 8.01
CA ASP A 269 -8.64 28.14 7.21
C ASP A 269 -8.80 26.77 6.53
N VAL A 270 -7.74 26.24 5.90
CA VAL A 270 -7.74 24.90 5.29
C VAL A 270 -7.96 23.82 6.33
N ARG A 271 -7.32 23.93 7.51
CA ARG A 271 -7.52 22.97 8.60
C ARG A 271 -8.98 22.92 9.05
N ARG A 272 -9.62 24.08 9.22
CA ARG A 272 -11.04 24.17 9.60
C ARG A 272 -11.92 23.56 8.51
N ALA A 273 -11.71 23.98 7.27
CA ALA A 273 -12.54 23.57 6.14
C ALA A 273 -12.42 22.05 5.85
N ALA A 274 -11.23 21.46 6.04
CA ALA A 274 -11.00 20.02 5.92
C ALA A 274 -11.69 19.20 7.04
N LYS A 275 -11.75 19.72 8.27
CA LYS A 275 -12.47 19.05 9.38
C LYS A 275 -13.98 18.99 9.15
N GLU A 276 -14.53 19.99 8.46
CA GLU A 276 -15.96 20.06 8.10
C GLU A 276 -16.32 19.14 6.92
N ARG A 277 -15.31 18.60 6.22
CA ARG A 277 -15.45 17.73 5.05
C ARG A 277 -14.82 16.36 5.30
N PRO A 278 -15.50 15.48 6.03
CA PRO A 278 -15.02 14.12 6.25
C PRO A 278 -14.97 13.34 4.93
N PHE A 279 -13.99 12.45 4.82
CA PHE A 279 -13.85 11.51 3.71
C PHE A 279 -14.24 10.12 4.21
N THR A 280 -15.44 9.68 3.82
CA THR A 280 -16.00 8.38 4.20
C THR A 280 -16.01 7.45 2.99
N PRO A 281 -14.88 6.81 2.63
CA PRO A 281 -14.86 5.91 1.49
C PRO A 281 -15.64 4.63 1.78
N PRO A 282 -16.21 3.98 0.74
CA PRO A 282 -17.03 2.77 0.90
C PRO A 282 -16.25 1.57 1.47
N TRP A 283 -14.91 1.53 1.33
CA TRP A 283 -14.07 0.46 1.87
C TRP A 283 -13.64 0.62 3.33
N ARG A 284 -13.94 1.76 3.99
CA ARG A 284 -13.65 1.93 5.42
C ARG A 284 -14.91 1.64 6.23
N PRO A 285 -14.88 0.66 7.15
CA PRO A 285 -16.02 0.45 8.03
C PRO A 285 -16.25 1.71 8.87
N ALA A 286 -17.52 2.10 9.04
CA ALA A 286 -17.87 3.21 9.92
C ALA A 286 -17.29 2.94 11.32
N LYS A 287 -16.58 3.92 11.88
CA LYS A 287 -16.13 3.86 13.28
C LYS A 287 -17.38 3.79 14.14
N ARG A 288 -17.58 2.65 14.83
CA ARG A 288 -18.65 2.49 15.83
C ARG A 288 -18.25 3.14 17.13
#